data_AF-A0A383C677-F1
#
_entry.id   AF-A0A383C677-F1
#
_cell.length_a   1.000
_cell.length_b   1.000
_cell.length_c   1.000
_cell.angle_alpha   90.00
_cell.angle_beta   90.00
_cell.angle_gamma   90.00
#
_symmetry.space_group_name_H-M   'P 1'
#
loop_
_entity.id
_entity.type
_entity.pdbx_description
1 polymer ?
#
loop_
_entity_poly.entity_id
_entity_poly.type
_entity_poly.pdbx_seq_one_letter_code
_entity_poly.pdbx_strand_id
1 'polypeptide(L)'
;MYLKIPIETLLVSPKTPLEEVMQTIGRGNKQIALVVDGERRLIGTITDGDIRRAILNDTPMSAVASEVAHTSFTVGNPDMDRSEVFELLRSQKVRHLPLV
;
A
#
# COMPACT_ATOMS: atom_id res chain seq x y z
N MET A 1 6.71 18.99 -10.11
CA MET A 1 5.92 19.35 -8.91
C MET A 1 5.42 18.05 -8.28
N TYR A 2 5.98 17.63 -7.14
CA TYR A 2 5.48 16.45 -6.43
C TYR A 2 4.24 16.86 -5.65
N LEU A 3 3.06 16.31 -5.99
CA LEU A 3 1.89 16.44 -5.12
C LEU A 3 2.22 15.77 -3.78
N LYS A 4 2.30 16.59 -2.72
CA LYS A 4 2.27 16.12 -1.34
C LYS A 4 0.85 15.61 -1.09
N ILE A 5 0.67 14.30 -1.12
CA ILE A 5 -0.58 13.67 -0.67
C ILE A 5 -0.40 13.38 0.81
N PRO A 6 -1.36 13.76 1.67
CA PRO A 6 -1.33 13.37 3.07
C PRO A 6 -1.33 11.84 3.17
N ILE A 7 -0.36 11.26 3.87
CA ILE A 7 -0.22 9.80 3.98
C ILE A 7 -1.48 9.16 4.58
N GLU A 8 -2.22 9.92 5.39
CA GLU A 8 -3.48 9.56 6.02
C GLU A 8 -4.54 9.13 5.00
N THR A 9 -4.51 9.68 3.78
CA THR A 9 -5.47 9.31 2.74
C THR A 9 -5.16 7.96 2.09
N LEU A 10 -4.03 7.35 2.43
CA LEU A 10 -3.59 6.05 1.91
C LEU A 10 -3.71 4.94 2.96
N LEU A 11 -3.99 5.28 4.23
CA LEU A 11 -4.03 4.32 5.32
C LEU A 11 -5.38 3.59 5.37
N VAL A 12 -5.33 2.28 5.56
CA VAL A 12 -6.50 1.44 5.80
C VAL A 12 -6.25 0.51 6.99
N SER A 13 -7.33 0.12 7.67
CA SER A 13 -7.28 -0.88 8.74
C SER A 13 -7.22 -2.29 8.14
N PRO A 14 -6.70 -3.30 8.85
CA PRO A 14 -6.68 -4.69 8.37
C PRO A 14 -8.09 -5.26 8.19
N LYS A 15 -9.08 -4.60 8.81
CA LYS A 15 -10.52 -4.92 8.74
C LYS A 15 -11.29 -4.08 7.72
N THR A 16 -10.64 -3.16 7.01
CA THR A 16 -11.30 -2.32 6.00
C THR A 16 -11.80 -3.21 4.84
N PRO A 17 -13.06 -3.10 4.41
CA PRO A 17 -13.59 -3.85 3.28
C PRO A 17 -12.84 -3.56 1.98
N LEU A 18 -12.71 -4.56 1.11
CA LEU A 18 -12.01 -4.45 -0.18
C LEU A 18 -12.55 -3.32 -1.06
N GLU A 19 -13.87 -3.09 -1.02
CA GLU A 19 -14.50 -1.97 -1.75
C GLU A 19 -13.90 -0.62 -1.33
N GLU A 20 -13.77 -0.39 -0.02
CA GLU A 20 -13.18 0.84 0.52
C GLU A 20 -11.68 0.92 0.21
N VAL A 21 -10.95 -0.21 0.26
CA VAL A 21 -9.55 -0.28 -0.15
C VAL A 21 -9.39 0.14 -1.62
N MET A 22 -10.26 -0.35 -2.50
CA MET A 22 -10.25 0.01 -3.93
C MET A 22 -10.50 1.51 -4.14
N GLN A 23 -11.45 2.09 -3.39
CA GLN A 23 -11.67 3.53 -3.41
C GLN A 23 -10.43 4.31 -2.94
N THR A 24 -9.75 3.85 -1.89
CA THR A 24 -8.49 4.44 -1.40
C THR A 24 -7.40 4.40 -2.46
N ILE A 25 -7.23 3.27 -3.15
CA ILE A 25 -6.24 3.13 -4.24
C ILE A 25 -6.57 4.07 -5.42
N GLY A 26 -7.85 4.17 -5.78
CA GLY A 26 -8.31 5.05 -6.86
C GLY A 26 -8.18 6.54 -6.52
N ARG A 27 -8.30 6.90 -5.24
CA ARG A 27 -8.12 8.28 -4.76
C ARG A 27 -6.63 8.64 -4.79
N GLY A 28 -6.25 9.61 -5.64
CA GLY A 28 -4.92 10.22 -5.62
C GLY A 28 -3.91 9.71 -6.65
N ASN A 29 -4.31 8.84 -7.59
CA ASN A 29 -3.44 8.32 -8.67
C ASN A 29 -2.13 7.66 -8.19
N LYS A 30 -2.08 7.16 -6.94
CA LYS A 30 -0.86 6.58 -6.35
C LYS A 30 -0.81 5.06 -6.35
N GLN A 31 -1.90 4.37 -6.72
CA GLN A 31 -1.88 2.93 -7.01
C GLN A 31 -1.54 2.04 -5.79
N ILE A 32 -1.68 2.57 -4.55
CA ILE A 32 -1.35 1.84 -3.32
C ILE A 32 -2.23 2.29 -2.12
N ALA A 33 -2.58 1.32 -1.28
CA ALA A 33 -3.07 1.50 0.09
C ALA A 33 -2.09 0.85 1.09
N LEU A 34 -1.92 1.49 2.25
CA LEU A 34 -1.03 1.07 3.33
C LEU A 34 -1.89 0.50 4.47
N VAL A 35 -1.74 -0.79 4.74
CA VAL A 35 -2.49 -1.47 5.80
C VAL A 35 -1.74 -1.28 7.12
N VAL A 36 -2.39 -0.61 8.08
CA VAL A 36 -1.80 -0.31 9.38
C VAL A 36 -2.61 -0.91 10.52
N ASP A 37 -1.95 -1.32 11.61
CA ASP A 37 -2.63 -1.81 12.81
C ASP A 37 -3.16 -0.66 13.70
N GLY A 38 -3.71 -1.01 14.87
CA GLY A 38 -4.26 -0.04 15.83
C GLY A 38 -3.22 0.91 16.44
N GLU A 39 -1.94 0.56 16.37
CA GLU A 39 -0.81 1.39 16.82
C GLU A 39 -0.15 2.14 15.66
N ARG A 40 -0.77 2.13 14.47
CA ARG A 40 -0.27 2.73 13.22
C ARG A 40 1.03 2.10 12.70
N ARG A 41 1.29 0.84 13.05
CA ARG A 41 2.42 0.09 12.45
C ARG A 41 2.00 -0.41 11.08
N LEU A 42 2.86 -0.23 10.07
CA LEU A 42 2.65 -0.76 8.72
C LEU A 42 2.77 -2.29 8.75
N ILE A 43 1.70 -3.00 8.41
CA ILE A 43 1.65 -4.47 8.41
C ILE A 43 1.41 -5.07 7.02
N GLY A 44 1.11 -4.24 6.02
CA GLY A 44 0.87 -4.70 4.66
C GLY A 44 0.68 -3.57 3.67
N THR A 45 0.72 -3.93 2.40
CA THR A 45 0.43 -3.03 1.27
C THR A 45 -0.57 -3.68 0.32
N ILE A 46 -1.43 -2.88 -0.31
CA ILE A 46 -2.36 -3.36 -1.33
C ILE A 46 -2.27 -2.43 -2.54
N THR A 47 -2.16 -3.00 -3.73
CA THR A 47 -2.09 -2.29 -5.02
C THR A 47 -3.22 -2.71 -5.95
N ASP A 48 -3.38 -2.02 -7.09
CA ASP A 48 -4.30 -2.45 -8.16
C ASP A 48 -4.04 -3.91 -8.60
N GLY A 49 -2.80 -4.38 -8.48
CA GLY A 49 -2.43 -5.77 -8.79
C GLY A 49 -2.99 -6.78 -7.81
N ASP A 50 -3.07 -6.42 -6.53
CA ASP A 50 -3.68 -7.26 -5.49
C ASP A 50 -5.21 -7.28 -5.65
N ILE A 51 -5.81 -6.11 -5.86
CA ILE A 51 -7.25 -5.98 -6.12
C ILE A 51 -7.67 -6.78 -7.35
N ARG A 52 -6.96 -6.63 -8.47
CA ARG A 52 -7.23 -7.40 -9.69
C ARG A 52 -7.13 -8.91 -9.43
N ARG A 53 -6.11 -9.36 -8.68
CA ARG A 53 -5.95 -10.78 -8.34
C ARG A 53 -7.09 -11.29 -7.44
N ALA A 54 -7.52 -10.50 -6.46
CA ALA A 54 -8.65 -10.84 -5.60
C ALA A 54 -9.95 -11.00 -6.41
N ILE A 55 -10.24 -10.07 -7.33
CA ILE A 55 -11.40 -10.15 -8.23
C ILE A 55 -11.34 -11.42 -9.11
N LEU A 56 -10.17 -11.74 -9.68
CA LEU A 56 -9.99 -12.94 -10.49
C LEU A 56 -10.13 -14.25 -9.70
N ASN A 57 -10.00 -14.20 -8.38
CA ASN A 57 -10.17 -15.32 -7.46
C ASN A 57 -11.54 -15.32 -6.76
N ASP A 58 -12.52 -14.59 -7.29
CA ASP A 58 -13.88 -14.48 -6.74
C ASP A 58 -13.92 -14.03 -5.27
N THR A 59 -12.92 -13.26 -4.83
CA THR A 59 -12.92 -12.69 -3.47
C THR A 59 -14.03 -11.66 -3.36
N PRO A 60 -14.95 -11.77 -2.38
CA PRO A 60 -16.06 -10.84 -2.26
C PRO A 60 -15.57 -9.44 -1.89
N MET A 61 -16.23 -8.39 -2.37
CA MET A 61 -15.87 -6.99 -2.04
C MET A 61 -16.05 -6.65 -0.56
N SER A 62 -16.80 -7.47 0.18
CA SER A 62 -16.94 -7.41 1.63
C SER A 62 -15.79 -8.09 2.40
N ALA A 63 -14.90 -8.82 1.73
CA ALA A 63 -13.68 -9.34 2.36
C ALA A 63 -12.82 -8.19 2.88
N VAL A 64 -11.97 -8.48 3.86
CA VAL A 64 -11.18 -7.45 4.53
C VAL A 64 -9.77 -7.34 3.96
N ALA A 65 -9.17 -6.15 4.10
CA ALA A 65 -7.84 -5.82 3.61
C ALA A 65 -6.77 -6.86 3.98
N SER A 66 -6.80 -7.40 5.21
CA SER A 66 -5.83 -8.39 5.67
C SER A 66 -5.83 -9.71 4.91
N GLU A 67 -6.92 -10.07 4.22
CA GLU A 67 -6.99 -11.30 3.41
C GLU A 67 -6.25 -11.17 2.07
N VAL A 68 -6.06 -9.94 1.58
CA VAL A 68 -5.43 -9.65 0.28
C VAL A 68 -4.13 -8.86 0.38
N ALA A 69 -3.81 -8.35 1.58
CA ALA A 69 -2.62 -7.57 1.82
C ALA A 69 -1.35 -8.34 1.51
N HIS A 70 -0.45 -7.72 0.76
CA HIS A 70 0.90 -8.20 0.62
C HIS A 70 1.70 -7.82 1.87
N THR A 71 2.15 -8.81 2.63
CA THR A 71 2.87 -8.63 3.91
C THR A 71 4.39 -8.69 3.78
N SER A 72 4.90 -9.13 2.62
CA SER A 72 6.34 -9.18 2.31
C SER A 72 6.77 -7.98 1.46
N PHE A 73 6.66 -6.77 2.01
CA PHE A 73 7.04 -5.53 1.33
C PHE A 73 8.41 -5.01 1.79
N THR A 74 9.06 -4.22 0.94
CA THR A 74 10.30 -3.51 1.29
C THR A 74 9.96 -2.18 1.94
N VAL A 75 10.67 -1.84 3.02
CA VAL A 75 10.64 -0.51 3.65
C VAL A 75 12.01 0.14 3.60
N GLY A 76 12.06 1.47 3.62
CA GLY A 76 13.29 2.26 3.76
C GLY A 76 13.33 2.98 5.10
N ASN A 77 14.53 3.45 5.48
CA ASN A 77 14.70 4.32 6.63
C ASN A 77 14.38 5.79 6.22
N PRO A 78 13.61 6.56 7.01
CA PRO A 78 13.32 7.99 6.77
C PRO A 78 14.55 8.88 6.57
N ASP A 79 15.70 8.51 7.13
CA ASP A 79 16.96 9.23 7.03
C ASP A 79 17.74 8.90 5.74
N MET A 80 17.30 7.93 4.95
CA MET A 80 17.92 7.61 3.66
C MET A 80 17.89 8.81 2.74
N ASP A 81 19.00 9.04 2.05
CA ASP A 81 19.03 10.05 1.03
C ASP A 81 18.23 9.61 -0.21
N ARG A 82 17.98 10.58 -1.08
CA ARG A 82 17.17 10.36 -2.27
C ARG A 82 17.79 9.32 -3.22
N SER A 83 19.12 9.26 -3.31
CA SER A 83 19.82 8.31 -4.18
C SER A 83 19.69 6.89 -3.66
N GLU A 84 19.85 6.68 -2.36
CA GLU A 84 19.67 5.39 -1.69
C GLU A 84 18.24 4.86 -1.87
N VAL A 85 17.23 5.74 -1.72
CA VAL A 85 15.83 5.40 -1.97
C VAL A 85 15.61 4.93 -3.42
N PHE A 86 16.19 5.62 -4.40
CA PHE A 86 16.04 5.23 -5.81
C PHE A 86 16.78 3.95 -6.16
N GLU A 87 17.95 3.71 -5.57
CA GLU A 87 18.69 2.46 -5.74
C GLU A 87 17.91 1.28 -5.17
N LEU A 88 17.29 1.45 -4.00
CA LEU A 88 16.47 0.40 -3.39
C LEU A 88 15.22 0.10 -4.22
N LEU A 89 14.49 1.13 -4.66
CA LEU A 89 13.35 0.98 -5.58
C LEU A 89 13.72 0.18 -6.85
N ARG A 90 14.87 0.49 -7.45
CA ARG A 90 15.36 -0.17 -8.67
C ARG A 90 15.80 -1.60 -8.42
N SER A 91 16.61 -1.85 -7.39
CA SER A 91 17.16 -3.17 -7.09
C SER A 91 16.06 -4.17 -6.69
N GLN A 92 15.07 -3.72 -5.92
CA GLN A 92 13.91 -4.53 -5.51
C GLN A 92 12.80 -4.56 -6.57
N LYS A 93 12.92 -3.79 -7.65
CA LYS A 93 11.93 -3.69 -8.74
C LYS A 93 10.53 -3.32 -8.24
N VAL A 94 10.45 -2.48 -7.20
CA VAL A 94 9.20 -2.01 -6.62
C VAL A 94 8.92 -0.55 -7.00
N ARG A 95 7.65 -0.17 -7.08
CA ARG A 95 7.20 1.19 -7.46
C ARG A 95 7.05 2.12 -6.27
N HIS A 96 6.89 1.54 -5.08
CA HIS A 96 6.66 2.26 -3.83
C HIS A 96 7.63 1.73 -2.77
N LEU A 97 8.13 2.64 -1.93
CA LEU A 97 8.97 2.34 -0.78
C LEU A 97 8.44 3.15 0.40
N PRO A 98 7.63 2.56 1.28
CA PRO A 98 7.28 3.18 2.55
C PRO A 98 8.54 3.44 3.38
N LEU A 99 8.62 4.62 3.99
CA LEU A 99 9.69 4.96 4.93
C LEU A 99 9.11 4.91 6.35
N VAL A 100 9.69 4.11 7.24
CA VAL A 100 9.17 3.82 8.59
C VAL A 100 10.24 3.90 9.67
#